data_AF-A0A8S3G8P6-F1
#
_entry.id   AF-A0A8S3G8P6-F1
#
_cell.length_a   1.000
_cell.length_b   1.000
_cell.length_c   1.000
_cell.angle_alpha   90.00
_cell.angle_beta   90.00
_cell.angle_gamma   90.00
#
_symmetry.space_group_name_H-M   'P 1'
#
loop_
_entity.id
_entity.type
_entity.pdbx_description
1 polymer ?
#
loop_
_entity_poly.entity_id
_entity_poly.type
_entity_poly.pdbx_seq_one_letter_code
_entity_poly.pdbx_strand_id
1 'polypeptide(L)'
;VEFALTIQDDSSENEIERYAKEKLVISNEESVLQWWKKWSINYPTLDVLPGSLLGIPASSCASQRIFSATGRILEERRQNLGDDIVDDILFIRNF
;
A
#
# COMPACT_ATOMS: atom_id res chain seq x y z
N VAL A 1 -18.29 -9.30 -5.86
CA VAL A 1 -17.56 -8.34 -6.72
C VAL A 1 -16.45 -9.12 -7.38
N GLU A 2 -16.71 -9.64 -8.58
CA GLU A 2 -15.74 -10.40 -9.35
C GLU A 2 -14.60 -9.47 -9.76
N PHE A 3 -13.39 -9.76 -9.30
CA PHE A 3 -12.18 -9.23 -9.92
C PHE A 3 -11.94 -10.05 -11.20
N ALA A 4 -12.63 -9.68 -12.28
CA ALA A 4 -12.32 -10.15 -13.61
C ALA A 4 -11.01 -9.49 -14.07
N LEU A 5 -9.88 -10.10 -13.73
CA LEU A 5 -8.64 -9.88 -14.48
C LEU A 5 -8.73 -10.75 -15.74
N THR A 6 -9.32 -10.19 -16.79
CA THR A 6 -9.09 -10.67 -18.15
C THR A 6 -7.62 -10.45 -18.46
N ILE A 7 -6.81 -11.48 -18.20
CA ILE A 7 -5.44 -11.57 -18.69
C ILE A 7 -5.56 -11.70 -20.21
N GLN A 8 -5.29 -10.61 -20.92
CA GLN A 8 -5.15 -10.63 -22.37
C GLN A 8 -3.74 -11.14 -22.68
N ASP A 9 -3.70 -12.44 -22.92
CA ASP A 9 -2.56 -13.31 -23.14
C ASP A 9 -1.91 -13.02 -24.50
N ASP A 10 -0.68 -12.50 -24.48
CA ASP A 10 0.38 -12.63 -25.52
C ASP A 10 1.57 -11.66 -25.28
N SER A 11 1.46 -10.65 -24.42
CA SER A 11 2.53 -9.67 -24.15
C SER A 11 3.20 -9.78 -22.77
N SER A 12 2.56 -10.44 -21.79
CA SER A 12 2.98 -10.46 -20.38
C SER A 12 4.20 -11.34 -20.11
N GLU A 13 4.38 -12.45 -20.84
CA GLU A 13 5.53 -13.35 -20.65
C GLU A 13 6.85 -12.63 -20.96
N ASN A 14 6.86 -11.78 -22.00
CA ASN A 14 8.04 -11.02 -22.41
C ASN A 14 8.44 -9.95 -21.38
N GLU A 15 7.48 -9.28 -20.73
CA GLU A 15 7.78 -8.27 -19.70
C GLU A 15 8.37 -8.90 -18.43
N ILE A 16 7.76 -10.00 -17.96
CA ILE A 16 8.23 -10.73 -16.76
C ILE A 16 9.63 -11.29 -16.98
N GLU A 17 9.87 -11.92 -18.13
CA GLU A 17 11.19 -12.43 -18.46
C GLU A 17 12.25 -11.33 -18.56
N ARG A 18 11.89 -10.18 -19.14
CA ARG A 18 12.80 -9.04 -19.25
C ARG A 18 13.13 -8.49 -17.87
N TYR A 19 12.14 -8.32 -17.01
CA TYR A 19 12.34 -7.91 -15.62
C TYR A 19 13.22 -8.92 -14.85
N ALA A 20 13.02 -10.21 -15.04
CA ALA A 20 13.80 -11.25 -14.36
C ALA A 20 15.27 -11.33 -14.83
N LYS A 21 15.54 -10.97 -16.08
CA LYS A 21 16.90 -10.97 -16.68
C LYS A 21 17.66 -9.66 -16.44
N GLU A 22 16.96 -8.57 -16.18
CA GLU A 22 17.55 -7.24 -16.06
C GLU A 22 18.22 -7.03 -14.69
N LYS A 23 19.42 -6.45 -14.69
CA LYS A 23 20.11 -6.08 -13.46
C LYS A 23 19.56 -4.74 -12.96
N LEU A 24 18.59 -4.80 -12.07
CA LEU A 24 17.97 -3.60 -11.49
C LEU A 24 18.95 -2.93 -10.52
N VAL A 25 19.20 -1.64 -10.74
CA VAL A 25 19.97 -0.80 -9.82
C VAL A 25 18.99 0.15 -9.16
N ILE A 26 18.69 -0.10 -7.88
CA ILE A 26 17.90 0.79 -7.03
C ILE A 26 18.89 1.53 -6.13
N SER A 27 18.87 2.86 -6.14
CA SER A 27 19.67 3.66 -5.21
C SER A 27 19.14 3.46 -3.78
N ASN A 28 20.02 3.43 -2.78
CA ASN A 28 19.59 3.36 -1.37
C ASN A 28 18.74 4.57 -0.94
N GLU A 29 18.80 5.68 -1.70
CA GLU A 29 18.00 6.88 -1.47
C GLU A 29 16.63 6.84 -2.16
N GLU A 30 16.40 5.87 -3.04
CA GLU A 30 15.16 5.74 -3.80
C GLU A 30 14.24 4.67 -3.21
N SER A 31 12.96 5.02 -3.02
CA SER A 31 11.96 4.02 -2.64
C SER A 31 11.65 3.09 -3.82
N VAL A 32 11.39 1.81 -3.52
CA VAL A 32 11.02 0.82 -4.53
C VAL A 32 9.78 1.26 -5.33
N LEU A 33 8.83 1.95 -4.69
CA LEU A 33 7.64 2.51 -5.36
C LEU A 33 7.99 3.64 -6.34
N GLN A 34 8.94 4.51 -6.00
CA GLN A 34 9.42 5.54 -6.93
C GLN A 34 10.17 4.93 -8.11
N TRP A 35 10.93 3.86 -7.86
CA TRP A 35 11.59 3.10 -8.91
C TRP A 35 10.55 2.54 -9.89
N TRP A 36 9.51 1.85 -9.40
CA TRP A 36 8.44 1.33 -10.26
C TRP A 36 7.76 2.43 -11.08
N LYS A 37 7.48 3.58 -10.46
CA LYS A 37 6.90 4.74 -11.16
C LYS A 37 7.78 5.25 -12.31
N LYS A 38 9.11 5.20 -12.20
CA LYS A 38 10.03 5.57 -13.29
C LYS A 38 10.00 4.54 -14.43
N TRP A 39 9.82 3.27 -14.08
CA TRP A 39 9.84 2.14 -15.01
C TRP A 39 8.47 1.76 -15.57
N SER A 40 7.41 2.46 -15.16
CA SER A 40 6.03 2.33 -15.63
C SER A 40 5.91 2.31 -17.16
N ILE A 41 6.66 3.17 -17.84
CA ILE A 41 6.67 3.26 -19.31
C ILE A 41 7.27 1.99 -19.95
N ASN A 42 8.27 1.40 -19.30
CA ASN A 42 8.94 0.22 -19.80
C ASN A 42 8.10 -1.03 -19.53
N TYR A 43 7.46 -1.10 -18.36
CA TYR A 43 6.70 -2.25 -17.89
C TYR A 43 5.23 -1.91 -17.60
N PRO A 44 4.44 -1.56 -18.63
CA PRO A 44 3.07 -1.10 -18.43
C PRO A 44 2.17 -2.19 -17.81
N THR A 45 2.46 -3.46 -18.05
CA THR A 45 1.69 -4.57 -17.49
C THR A 45 2.10 -4.85 -16.04
N LEU A 46 3.39 -4.71 -15.71
CA LEU A 46 3.86 -4.94 -14.33
C LEU A 46 3.63 -3.74 -13.41
N ASP A 47 3.58 -2.51 -13.92
CA ASP A 47 3.42 -1.29 -13.11
C ASP A 47 2.11 -1.21 -12.31
N VAL A 48 1.09 -1.98 -12.71
CA VAL A 48 -0.16 -2.06 -11.95
C VAL A 48 -0.04 -2.85 -10.64
N LEU A 49 0.98 -3.71 -10.50
CA LEU A 49 1.16 -4.60 -9.34
C LEU A 49 1.86 -3.96 -8.13
N PRO A 50 2.92 -3.14 -8.28
CA PRO A 50 3.65 -2.54 -7.17
C PRO A 50 2.77 -1.80 -6.18
N GLY A 51 1.79 -1.04 -6.65
CA GLY A 51 0.88 -0.29 -5.78
C GLY A 51 0.05 -1.21 -4.88
N SER A 52 -0.45 -2.33 -5.42
CA SER A 52 -1.27 -3.27 -4.66
C SER A 52 -0.44 -4.21 -3.80
N LEU A 53 0.75 -4.63 -4.25
CA LEU A 53 1.60 -5.59 -3.54
C LEU A 53 2.47 -4.91 -2.47
N LEU A 54 3.15 -3.81 -2.82
CA LEU A 54 4.07 -3.11 -1.93
C LEU A 54 3.36 -2.10 -1.03
N GLY A 55 2.11 -1.74 -1.34
CA GLY A 55 1.27 -0.91 -0.49
C GLY A 55 0.74 -1.64 0.75
N ILE A 56 0.81 -2.98 0.78
CA ILE A 56 0.35 -3.77 1.92
C ILE A 56 1.39 -3.64 3.05
N PRO A 57 1.00 -3.17 4.25
CA PRO A 57 1.92 -3.11 5.37
C PRO A 57 2.31 -4.53 5.80
N ALA A 58 3.60 -4.71 6.11
CA ALA A 58 4.12 -6.01 6.56
C ALA A 58 3.54 -6.49 7.91
N SER A 59 2.90 -5.59 8.68
CA SER A 59 2.29 -5.92 9.97
C SER A 59 1.14 -4.97 10.33
N SER A 60 0.32 -5.37 11.30
CA SER A 60 -0.70 -4.52 11.92
C SER A 60 -0.13 -3.47 12.88
N CYS A 61 1.20 -3.30 12.97
CA CYS A 61 1.82 -2.37 13.93
C CYS A 61 1.40 -0.91 13.67
N ALA A 62 1.17 -0.52 12.41
CA ALA A 62 0.68 0.81 12.06
C ALA A 62 -0.71 1.08 12.65
N SER A 63 -1.66 0.17 12.46
CA SER A 63 -3.01 0.32 13.02
C SER A 63 -3.00 0.21 14.54
N GLN A 64 -2.23 -0.71 15.13
CA GLN A 64 -2.07 -0.83 16.59
C GLN A 64 -1.52 0.44 17.23
N ARG A 65 -0.57 1.14 16.59
CA ARG A 65 -0.06 2.43 17.08
C ARG A 65 -1.16 3.50 17.06
N ILE A 66 -1.97 3.55 16.01
CA ILE A 66 -3.11 4.47 15.92
C ILE A 66 -4.14 4.16 17.00
N PHE A 67 -4.49 2.89 17.18
CA PHE A 67 -5.43 2.46 18.23
C PHE A 67 -4.90 2.75 19.63
N SER A 68 -3.63 2.47 19.91
CA SER A 68 -3.02 2.73 21.21
C SER A 68 -3.01 4.23 21.53
N ALA A 69 -2.63 5.07 20.57
CA ALA A 69 -2.61 6.51 20.76
C ALA A 69 -4.01 7.09 20.92
N THR A 70 -4.98 6.59 20.17
CA THR A 70 -6.38 7.04 20.24
C THR A 70 -7.05 6.54 21.50
N GLY A 71 -6.81 5.30 21.90
CA GLY A 71 -7.25 4.72 23.17
C GLY A 71 -6.80 5.56 24.36
N ARG A 72 -5.53 5.98 24.39
CA ARG A 72 -5.03 6.88 25.43
C ARG A 72 -5.76 8.23 25.47
N ILE A 73 -6.02 8.85 24.31
CA ILE A 73 -6.74 10.13 24.23
C ILE A 73 -8.20 9.99 24.66
N LEU A 74 -8.85 8.88 24.29
CA LEU A 74 -10.23 8.59 24.66
C LEU A 74 -10.35 8.30 26.15
N GLU A 75 -9.50 7.41 26.68
CA GLU A 75 -9.44 7.06 28.12
C GLU A 75 -9.16 8.28 29.00
N GLU A 76 -8.24 9.17 28.59
CA GLU A 76 -7.87 10.36 29.35
C GLU A 76 -8.95 11.47 29.29
N ARG A 77 -9.75 11.51 28.22
CA ARG A 77 -10.67 12.63 27.95
C ARG A 77 -12.16 12.32 28.23
N ARG A 78 -12.69 11.11 28.01
CA ARG A 78 -14.14 10.79 28.17
C ARG A 78 -14.43 9.29 28.33
N GLN A 79 -15.26 8.92 29.32
CA GLN A 79 -15.73 7.54 29.56
C GLN A 79 -17.06 7.17 28.88
N ASN A 80 -17.65 8.05 28.05
CA ASN A 80 -18.97 7.82 27.44
C ASN A 80 -19.08 8.48 26.05
N LEU A 81 -18.26 8.02 25.12
CA LEU A 81 -18.36 8.38 23.69
C LEU A 81 -19.07 7.24 22.96
N GLY A 82 -19.94 7.59 22.01
CA GLY A 82 -20.51 6.62 21.08
C GLY A 82 -19.46 6.14 20.07
N ASP A 83 -19.69 4.94 19.53
CA ASP A 83 -18.79 4.29 18.56
C ASP A 83 -18.57 5.15 17.31
N ASP A 84 -19.62 5.88 16.88
CA ASP A 84 -19.60 6.83 15.77
C ASP A 84 -18.57 7.95 15.94
N ILE A 85 -18.53 8.55 17.14
CA ILE A 85 -17.60 9.64 17.44
C ILE A 85 -16.17 9.11 17.55
N VAL A 86 -15.98 7.87 17.99
CA VAL A 86 -14.66 7.24 18.06
C VAL A 86 -14.09 7.02 16.66
N ASP A 87 -14.92 6.54 15.72
CA ASP A 87 -14.52 6.36 14.32
C ASP A 87 -14.16 7.69 13.65
N ASP A 88 -14.95 8.75 13.87
CA ASP A 88 -14.64 10.10 13.38
C ASP A 88 -13.29 10.61 13.91
N ILE A 89 -13.02 10.41 15.20
CA ILE A 89 -11.75 10.82 15.82
C ILE A 89 -10.58 10.02 15.21
N LEU A 90 -10.74 8.70 15.02
CA LEU A 90 -9.74 7.85 14.39
C LEU A 90 -9.43 8.30 12.95
N PHE A 91 -10.47 8.63 12.18
CA PHE A 91 -10.35 9.11 10.82
C PHE A 91 -9.62 10.45 10.74
N ILE A 92 -10.06 11.45 11.52
CA ILE A 92 -9.47 12.79 11.52
C ILE A 92 -8.01 12.78 11.97
N ARG A 93 -7.62 11.86 12.85
CA ARG A 93 -6.23 11.76 13.34
C ARG A 93 -5.28 11.16 12.31
N ASN A 94 -5.78 10.34 11.38
CA ASN A 94 -4.97 9.56 10.44
C ASN A 94 -4.95 10.14 9.01
N PHE A 95 -5.73 11.21 8.77
CA PHE A 95 -5.70 12.03 7.55
C PHE A 95 -4.99 13.37 7.81
#